data_AF-A0A512MEQ8-F1
#
_entry.id   AF-A0A512MEQ8-F1
#
_cell.length_a   1.000
_cell.length_b   1.000
_cell.length_c   1.000
_cell.angle_alpha   90.00
_cell.angle_beta   90.00
_cell.angle_gamma   90.00
#
_symmetry.space_group_name_H-M   'P 1'
#
loop_
_entity.id
_entity.type
_entity.pdbx_description
1 polymer ?
#
loop_
_entity_poly.entity_id
_entity_poly.type
_entity_poly.pdbx_seq_one_letter_code
_entity_poly.pdbx_strand_id
1 'polypeptide(L)'
;MSALQPDAETVMAVRQATGLAVMEAKELIQTSPELAQRVLDGHKVRFITRLAKLPVELREKILEASDSQRDEHFLCDPIESDPVVGATIRETLERVGCELETARGRYQMGLCHSIWRTAQSELLQKHGIVWYTPAQMNPGACFD
;
A
#
# COMPACT_ATOMS: atom_id res chain seq x y z
N MET A 1 -13.46 -31.53 -21.74
CA MET A 1 -13.44 -31.20 -20.30
C MET A 1 -13.42 -29.68 -20.20
N SER A 2 -14.47 -29.08 -19.63
CA SER A 2 -14.51 -27.62 -19.48
C SER A 2 -13.44 -27.22 -18.47
N ALA A 3 -12.41 -26.50 -18.91
CA ALA A 3 -11.39 -25.99 -18.00
C ALA A 3 -12.09 -25.06 -17.01
N LEU A 4 -12.08 -25.41 -15.72
CA LEU A 4 -12.62 -24.55 -14.68
C LEU A 4 -11.92 -23.19 -14.81
N GLN A 5 -12.71 -22.13 -14.98
CA GLN A 5 -12.14 -20.79 -14.97
C GLN A 5 -11.55 -20.56 -13.57
N PRO A 6 -10.31 -20.07 -13.47
CA PRO A 6 -9.74 -19.71 -12.18
C PRO A 6 -10.59 -18.60 -11.54
N ASP A 7 -10.77 -18.70 -10.23
CA ASP A 7 -11.55 -17.73 -9.47
C ASP A 7 -10.86 -16.35 -9.50
N ALA A 8 -11.66 -15.29 -9.36
CA ALA A 8 -11.17 -13.92 -9.48
C ALA A 8 -10.14 -13.55 -8.40
N GLU A 9 -10.27 -14.12 -7.20
CA GLU A 9 -9.38 -13.86 -6.07
C GLU A 9 -7.97 -14.40 -6.35
N THR A 10 -7.87 -15.66 -6.78
CA THR A 10 -6.61 -16.29 -7.17
C THR A 10 -5.95 -15.57 -8.34
N VAL A 11 -6.73 -15.13 -9.34
CA VAL A 11 -6.22 -14.33 -10.46
C VAL A 11 -5.62 -13.02 -9.95
N MET A 12 -6.32 -12.29 -9.07
CA MET A 12 -5.81 -11.03 -8.52
C MET A 12 -4.57 -11.23 -7.66
N ALA A 13 -4.53 -12.29 -6.84
CA ALA A 13 -3.37 -12.61 -6.02
C ALA A 13 -2.12 -12.93 -6.87
N VAL A 14 -2.27 -13.70 -7.96
CA VAL A 14 -1.17 -14.00 -8.88
C VAL A 14 -0.70 -12.73 -9.59
N ARG A 15 -1.62 -11.86 -10.03
CA ARG A 15 -1.27 -10.57 -10.63
C ARG A 15 -0.48 -9.70 -9.66
N GLN A 16 -0.93 -9.60 -8.42
CA GLN A 16 -0.23 -8.82 -7.39
C GLN A 16 1.18 -9.38 -7.13
N ALA A 17 1.33 -10.71 -7.15
CA ALA A 17 2.61 -11.36 -6.92
C ALA A 17 3.61 -11.23 -8.08
N THR A 18 3.14 -11.05 -9.32
CA THR A 18 3.95 -11.16 -10.54
C THR A 18 4.01 -9.90 -11.40
N GLY A 19 3.03 -9.00 -11.27
CA GLY A 19 2.84 -7.86 -12.18
C GLY A 19 2.18 -8.21 -13.53
N LEU A 20 1.73 -9.45 -13.73
CA LEU A 20 1.14 -9.90 -14.99
C LEU A 20 -0.22 -9.25 -15.30
N ALA A 21 -0.56 -9.17 -16.59
CA ALA A 21 -1.90 -8.80 -17.03
C ALA A 21 -2.92 -9.91 -16.66
N VAL A 22 -4.20 -9.56 -16.63
CA VAL A 22 -5.29 -10.50 -16.23
C VAL A 22 -5.27 -11.78 -17.05
N MET A 23 -5.09 -11.68 -18.37
CA MET A 23 -5.11 -12.84 -19.25
C MET A 23 -3.88 -13.73 -19.05
N GLU A 24 -2.70 -13.15 -18.85
CA GLU A 24 -1.46 -13.88 -18.58
C GLU A 24 -1.49 -14.59 -17.23
N ALA A 25 -2.07 -13.94 -16.20
CA ALA A 25 -2.26 -14.56 -14.90
C ALA A 25 -3.24 -15.74 -14.97
N LYS A 26 -4.36 -15.60 -15.71
CA LYS A 26 -5.30 -16.69 -15.96
C LYS A 26 -4.63 -17.85 -16.69
N GLU A 27 -3.84 -17.54 -17.72
CA GLU A 27 -3.11 -18.53 -18.49
C GLU A 27 -2.09 -19.28 -17.62
N LEU A 28 -1.33 -18.57 -16.77
CA LEU A 28 -0.38 -19.18 -15.84
C LEU A 28 -1.08 -20.15 -14.87
N ILE A 29 -2.22 -19.75 -14.30
CA ILE A 29 -2.99 -20.59 -13.38
C ILE A 29 -3.50 -21.85 -14.08
N GLN A 30 -3.95 -21.72 -15.33
CA GLN A 30 -4.50 -22.84 -16.11
C GLN A 30 -3.42 -23.78 -16.64
N THR A 31 -2.30 -23.23 -17.12
CA THR A 31 -1.22 -24.01 -17.76
C THR A 31 -0.23 -24.59 -16.75
N SER A 32 -0.06 -23.96 -15.59
CA SER A 32 0.92 -24.36 -14.58
C SER A 32 0.46 -24.01 -13.16
N PRO A 33 -0.58 -24.70 -12.64
CA PRO A 33 -1.14 -24.41 -11.31
C PRO A 33 -0.11 -24.56 -10.18
N GLU A 34 0.81 -25.52 -10.28
CA GLU A 34 1.89 -25.68 -9.30
C GLU A 34 2.85 -24.48 -9.26
N LEU A 35 3.16 -23.90 -10.44
CA LEU A 35 3.99 -22.71 -10.53
C LEU A 35 3.26 -21.49 -9.97
N ALA A 36 1.96 -21.34 -10.29
CA ALA A 36 1.12 -20.29 -9.72
C ALA A 36 1.09 -20.38 -8.18
N GLN A 37 0.94 -21.59 -7.62
CA GLN A 37 0.97 -21.79 -6.16
C GLN A 37 2.33 -21.42 -5.56
N ARG A 38 3.44 -21.86 -6.17
CA ARG A 38 4.80 -21.50 -5.71
C ARG A 38 5.06 -20.00 -5.76
N VAL A 39 4.53 -19.31 -6.76
CA VAL A 39 4.58 -17.85 -6.87
C VAL A 39 3.83 -17.20 -5.71
N LEU A 40 2.62 -17.67 -5.40
CA LEU A 40 1.81 -17.15 -4.28
C LEU A 40 2.49 -17.41 -2.94
N ASP A 41 3.03 -18.61 -2.71
CA ASP A 41 3.75 -18.96 -1.50
C ASP A 41 5.01 -18.11 -1.33
N GLY A 42 5.79 -17.95 -2.41
CA GLY A 42 6.96 -17.08 -2.43
C GLY A 42 6.61 -15.61 -2.15
N HIS A 43 5.49 -15.12 -2.69
CA HIS A 43 5.01 -13.77 -2.44
C HIS A 43 4.59 -13.58 -0.97
N LYS A 44 3.85 -14.53 -0.39
CA LYS A 44 3.49 -14.54 1.04
C LYS A 44 4.74 -14.52 1.93
N VAL A 45 5.73 -15.37 1.65
CA VAL A 45 6.99 -15.40 2.41
C VAL A 45 7.73 -14.07 2.32
N ARG A 46 7.81 -13.46 1.13
CA ARG A 46 8.43 -12.13 0.95
C ARG A 46 7.70 -11.05 1.75
N PHE A 47 6.37 -11.07 1.72
CA PHE A 47 5.56 -10.12 2.48
C PHE A 47 5.76 -10.28 4.00
N ILE A 48 5.67 -11.51 4.52
CA ILE A 48 5.91 -11.81 5.95
C ILE A 48 7.32 -11.38 6.36
N THR A 49 8.33 -11.70 5.55
CA THR A 49 9.72 -11.32 5.83
C THR A 49 9.91 -9.80 5.83
N ARG A 50 9.19 -9.07 4.95
CA ARG A 50 9.23 -7.61 4.90
C ARG A 50 8.52 -7.01 6.12
N LEU A 51 7.34 -7.52 6.49
CA LEU A 51 6.64 -7.12 7.71
C LEU A 51 7.48 -7.34 8.97
N ALA A 52 8.13 -8.51 9.11
CA ALA A 52 8.95 -8.85 10.28
C ALA A 52 10.13 -7.87 10.50
N LYS A 53 10.56 -7.15 9.47
CA LYS A 53 11.62 -6.13 9.55
C LYS A 53 11.12 -4.74 9.94
N LEU A 54 9.81 -4.51 9.96
CA LEU A 54 9.23 -3.23 10.35
C LEU A 54 9.23 -3.08 11.89
N PRO A 55 9.27 -1.84 12.41
CA PRO A 55 9.02 -1.58 13.84
C PRO A 55 7.71 -2.21 14.32
N VAL A 56 7.66 -2.59 15.60
CA VAL A 56 6.50 -3.28 16.20
C VAL A 56 5.24 -2.45 16.02
N GLU A 57 5.34 -1.15 16.26
CA GLU A 57 4.24 -0.18 16.24
C GLU A 57 3.63 -0.08 14.83
N LEU A 58 4.48 -0.04 13.80
CA LEU A 58 4.02 -0.02 12.41
C LEU A 58 3.38 -1.35 12.00
N ARG A 59 3.89 -2.49 12.47
CA ARG A 59 3.24 -3.78 12.20
C ARG A 59 1.85 -3.86 12.81
N GLU A 60 1.70 -3.42 14.05
CA GLU A 60 0.41 -3.39 14.74
C GLU A 60 -0.58 -2.51 14.00
N LYS A 61 -0.14 -1.34 13.51
CA LYS A 61 -0.97 -0.44 12.69
C LYS A 61 -1.41 -1.07 11.37
N ILE A 62 -0.52 -1.75 10.67
CA ILE A 62 -0.85 -2.45 9.42
C ILE A 62 -1.87 -3.56 9.68
N LEU A 63 -1.71 -4.31 10.77
CA LEU A 63 -2.67 -5.36 11.15
C LEU A 63 -4.04 -4.78 11.49
N GLU A 64 -4.09 -3.73 12.33
CA GLU A 64 -5.30 -2.99 12.69
C GLU A 64 -6.04 -2.46 11.44
N ALA A 65 -5.31 -1.84 10.52
CA ALA A 65 -5.86 -1.35 9.26
C ALA A 65 -6.37 -2.50 8.39
N SER A 66 -5.64 -3.61 8.28
CA SER A 66 -6.04 -4.76 7.47
C SER A 66 -7.34 -5.42 7.95
N ASP A 67 -7.59 -5.40 9.26
CA ASP A 67 -8.82 -5.94 9.82
C ASP A 67 -10.03 -5.05 9.58
N SER A 68 -9.83 -3.72 9.58
CA SER A 68 -10.89 -2.71 9.51
C SER A 68 -11.18 -2.20 8.08
N GLN A 69 -10.22 -2.29 7.16
CA GLN A 69 -10.29 -1.70 5.80
C GLN A 69 -10.27 -2.78 4.70
N ARG A 70 -11.04 -3.88 4.89
CA ARG A 70 -10.96 -5.08 4.05
C ARG A 70 -11.25 -4.88 2.56
N ASP A 71 -12.00 -3.84 2.21
CA ASP A 71 -12.41 -3.55 0.83
C ASP A 71 -11.57 -2.43 0.17
N GLU A 72 -10.61 -1.85 0.89
CA GLU A 72 -9.77 -0.76 0.37
C GLU A 72 -8.59 -1.29 -0.46
N HIS A 73 -8.26 -0.58 -1.53
CA HIS A 73 -7.13 -0.96 -2.42
C HIS A 73 -5.77 -0.74 -1.75
N PHE A 74 -5.70 0.18 -0.79
CA PHE A 74 -4.52 0.48 0.01
C PHE A 74 -4.93 0.75 1.45
N LEU A 75 -4.08 0.33 2.39
CA LEU A 75 -4.27 0.61 3.80
C LEU A 75 -3.93 2.08 4.09
N CYS A 76 -4.82 2.76 4.80
CA CYS A 76 -4.58 4.06 5.43
C CYS A 76 -4.23 3.87 6.90
N ASP A 77 -3.46 4.81 7.47
CA ASP A 77 -3.24 4.82 8.91
C ASP A 77 -4.60 5.04 9.61
N PRO A 78 -5.03 4.18 10.56
CA PRO A 78 -6.35 4.32 11.21
C PRO A 78 -6.62 5.70 11.80
N ILE A 79 -5.59 6.45 12.21
CA ILE A 79 -5.76 7.81 12.76
C ILE A 79 -6.26 8.82 11.72
N GLU A 80 -6.14 8.52 10.43
CA GLU A 80 -6.69 9.36 9.35
C GLU A 80 -8.24 9.38 9.38
N SER A 81 -8.85 8.38 10.00
CA SER A 81 -10.31 8.31 10.20
C SER A 81 -10.80 9.11 11.41
N ASP A 82 -9.90 9.53 12.31
CA ASP A 82 -10.27 10.39 13.43
C ASP A 82 -10.68 11.78 12.90
N PRO A 83 -11.83 12.34 13.34
CA PRO A 83 -12.35 13.58 12.76
C PRO A 83 -11.45 14.79 13.03
N VAL A 84 -10.68 14.81 14.12
CA VAL A 84 -9.83 15.95 14.52
C VAL A 84 -8.41 15.77 13.98
N VAL A 85 -7.81 14.61 14.25
CA VAL A 85 -6.45 14.26 13.79
C VAL A 85 -6.44 14.11 12.27
N GLY A 86 -7.42 13.42 11.69
CA GLY A 86 -7.55 13.25 10.25
C GLY A 86 -7.77 14.58 9.51
N ALA A 87 -8.49 15.55 10.10
CA ALA A 87 -8.56 16.90 9.55
C ALA A 87 -7.19 17.58 9.51
N THR A 88 -6.43 17.50 10.61
CA THR A 88 -5.08 18.07 10.71
C THR A 88 -4.12 17.43 9.70
N ILE A 89 -4.22 16.11 9.50
CA ILE A 89 -3.43 15.37 8.51
C ILE A 89 -3.76 15.86 7.09
N ARG A 90 -5.05 15.91 6.73
CA ARG A 90 -5.50 16.36 5.40
C ARG A 90 -5.05 17.79 5.10
N GLU A 91 -5.26 18.72 6.04
CA GLU A 91 -4.83 20.12 5.89
C GLU A 91 -3.31 20.23 5.71
N THR A 92 -2.55 19.45 6.47
CA THR A 92 -1.08 19.44 6.35
C THR A 92 -0.64 18.89 4.99
N LEU A 93 -1.24 17.78 4.53
CA LEU A 93 -0.94 17.20 3.23
C LEU A 93 -1.29 18.15 2.08
N GLU A 94 -2.45 18.79 2.13
CA GLU A 94 -2.90 19.74 1.10
C GLU A 94 -1.95 20.94 1.02
N ARG A 95 -1.59 21.53 2.17
CA ARG A 95 -0.68 22.67 2.21
C ARG A 95 0.71 22.30 1.70
N VAL A 96 1.31 21.22 2.21
CA VAL A 96 2.64 20.75 1.78
C VAL A 96 2.62 20.37 0.30
N GLY A 97 1.55 19.74 -0.17
CA GLY A 97 1.33 19.43 -1.58
C GLY A 97 1.38 20.68 -2.44
N CYS A 98 0.60 21.71 -2.10
CA CYS A 98 0.60 22.98 -2.83
C CYS A 98 1.98 23.66 -2.83
N GLU A 99 2.69 23.68 -1.70
CA GLU A 99 4.03 24.27 -1.58
C GLU A 99 5.04 23.57 -2.48
N LEU A 100 5.08 22.23 -2.44
CA LEU A 100 6.05 21.43 -3.22
C LEU A 100 5.71 21.39 -4.71
N GLU A 101 4.44 21.31 -5.07
CA GLU A 101 3.99 21.42 -6.47
C GLU A 101 4.38 22.77 -7.07
N THR A 102 4.24 23.85 -6.29
CA THR A 102 4.64 25.19 -6.73
C THR A 102 6.16 25.28 -6.90
N ALA A 103 6.94 24.72 -5.97
CA ALA A 103 8.40 24.80 -6.00
C ALA A 103 9.06 23.91 -7.06
N ARG A 104 8.47 22.74 -7.37
CA ARG A 104 9.09 21.70 -8.21
C ARG A 104 8.36 21.49 -9.54
N GLY A 105 7.16 22.04 -9.68
CA GLY A 105 6.25 21.76 -10.79
C GLY A 105 5.33 20.57 -10.49
N ARG A 106 4.11 20.63 -11.02
CA ARG A 106 3.14 19.54 -10.93
C ARG A 106 3.61 18.33 -11.76
N TYR A 107 3.25 17.13 -11.30
CA TYR A 107 3.49 15.85 -12.00
C TYR A 107 4.95 15.38 -12.09
N GLN A 108 5.79 15.74 -11.11
CA GLN A 108 7.10 15.11 -11.00
C GLN A 108 6.99 13.69 -10.42
N MET A 109 7.73 12.76 -11.03
CA MET A 109 7.91 11.39 -10.56
C MET A 109 8.41 11.40 -9.10
N GLY A 110 7.73 10.69 -8.21
CA GLY A 110 8.04 10.58 -6.79
C GLY A 110 7.72 11.81 -5.96
N LEU A 111 6.93 12.76 -6.50
CA LEU A 111 6.50 13.94 -5.74
C LEU A 111 5.67 13.54 -4.51
N CYS A 112 4.84 12.49 -4.61
CA CYS A 112 4.05 11.97 -3.50
C CYS A 112 4.93 11.62 -2.28
N HIS A 113 6.07 10.97 -2.49
CA HIS A 113 7.02 10.63 -1.42
C HIS A 113 7.62 11.86 -0.74
N SER A 114 7.83 12.93 -1.51
CA SER A 114 8.35 14.19 -0.97
C SER A 114 7.31 14.91 -0.13
N ILE A 115 6.05 14.89 -0.58
CA ILE A 115 4.90 15.42 0.17
C ILE A 115 4.74 14.65 1.48
N TRP A 116 4.66 13.33 1.41
CA TRP A 116 4.46 12.48 2.59
C TRP A 116 5.58 12.63 3.62
N ARG A 117 6.84 12.64 3.19
CA ARG A 117 7.98 12.83 4.09
C ARG A 117 7.92 14.19 4.80
N THR A 118 7.62 15.24 4.06
CA THR A 118 7.55 16.60 4.61
C THR A 118 6.38 16.74 5.57
N ALA A 119 5.20 16.28 5.16
CA ALA A 119 3.99 16.30 5.98
C ALA A 119 4.16 15.48 7.27
N GLN A 120 4.72 14.26 7.17
CA GLN A 120 5.01 13.43 8.35
C GLN A 120 5.94 14.14 9.35
N SER A 121 7.00 14.79 8.85
CA SER A 121 7.90 15.56 9.71
C SER A 121 7.18 16.74 10.39
N GLU A 122 6.32 17.46 9.67
CA GLU A 122 5.58 18.58 10.23
C GLU A 122 4.52 18.13 11.24
N LEU A 123 3.77 17.06 10.94
CA LEU A 123 2.77 16.48 11.84
C LEU A 123 3.41 16.10 13.18
N LEU A 124 4.57 15.45 13.14
CA LEU A 124 5.30 15.09 14.35
C LEU A 124 5.79 16.32 15.12
N GLN A 125 6.42 17.27 14.44
CA GLN A 125 7.07 18.40 15.10
C GLN A 125 6.08 19.46 15.62
N LYS A 126 5.02 19.75 14.87
CA LYS A 126 4.07 20.83 15.17
C LYS A 126 2.88 20.35 15.99
N HIS A 127 2.47 19.10 15.81
CA HIS A 127 1.23 18.57 16.40
C HIS A 127 1.46 17.35 17.29
N GLY A 128 2.69 16.80 17.35
CA GLY A 128 2.95 15.56 18.09
C GLY A 128 2.25 14.34 17.49
N ILE A 129 1.79 14.42 16.23
CA ILE A 129 1.05 13.36 15.56
C ILE A 129 2.07 12.41 14.89
N VAL A 130 2.10 11.16 15.35
CA VAL A 130 2.82 10.07 14.67
C VAL A 130 1.90 9.50 13.61
N TRP A 131 2.14 9.83 12.35
CA TRP A 131 1.38 9.36 11.19
C TRP A 131 2.25 8.50 10.29
N TYR A 132 1.73 7.37 9.82
CA TYR A 132 2.40 6.49 8.86
C TYR A 132 1.90 6.72 7.43
N THR A 133 2.83 6.94 6.52
CA THR A 133 2.52 7.26 5.11
C THR A 133 1.95 6.06 4.35
N PRO A 134 1.26 6.27 3.20
CA PRO A 134 0.78 5.18 2.37
C PRO A 134 1.88 4.16 1.98
N ALA A 135 3.09 4.62 1.70
CA ALA A 135 4.24 3.75 1.40
C ALA A 135 4.68 2.89 2.60
N GLN A 136 4.54 3.39 3.83
CA GLN A 136 4.85 2.63 5.04
C GLN A 136 3.74 1.64 5.39
N MET A 137 2.47 2.04 5.25
CA MET A 137 1.30 1.20 5.48
C MET A 137 1.18 0.07 4.44
N ASN A 138 1.71 0.28 3.24
CA ASN A 138 1.63 -0.66 2.13
C ASN A 138 3.03 -1.07 1.65
N PRO A 139 3.81 -1.80 2.46
CA PRO A 139 5.22 -2.10 2.17
C PRO A 139 5.40 -2.99 0.92
N GLY A 140 4.33 -3.59 0.38
CA GLY A 140 4.34 -4.35 -0.86
C GLY A 140 4.01 -3.53 -2.11
N ALA A 141 3.55 -2.28 -1.95
CA ALA A 141 3.11 -1.43 -3.05
C ALA A 141 4.21 -0.47 -3.53
N CYS A 142 4.14 -0.11 -4.80
CA CYS A 142 4.94 0.94 -5.41
C CYS A 142 4.06 2.17 -5.61
N PHE A 143 4.56 3.32 -5.20
CA PHE A 143 3.91 4.62 -5.37
C PHE A 143 4.84 5.53 -6.17
N ASP A 144 4.26 6.41 -6.97
CA ASP A 144 4.95 7.39 -7.80
C ASP A 144 4.19 8.72 -7.85
#